data_AF-A0A520IXB1-F1
#
_entry.id   AF-A0A520IXB1-F1
#
_cell.length_a   1.000
_cell.length_b   1.000
_cell.length_c   1.000
_cell.angle_alpha   90.00
_cell.angle_beta   90.00
_cell.angle_gamma   90.00
#
_symmetry.space_group_name_H-M   'P 1'
#
loop_
_entity.id
_entity.type
_entity.pdbx_description
1 polymer ?
#
loop_
_entity_poly.entity_id
_entity_poly.type
_entity_poly.pdbx_seq_one_letter_code
_entity_poly.pdbx_strand_id
1 'polypeptide(L)'
;MTINTLADLLIEIRDAESKVIDARGIKHPPTIGAMYEGLTQRMLNETILDGLGLKVIRNSFIRYAPELVSKEFDIMIIEGEGNPIPYVEDIFEVGLQQVIAVIQVKKTLNPKQFEEGILNLRSIIETADMLDVDISRKYQLDMYASAFRSIAGESLLLRDKLRNQFSSVTQEGVFWALKWEAILPARILLSYNGYKTEEGLRNVFSRYLKSQNGPSKTRVWGSSPLHLPNLIISRDSSIIKNNGLPYTLPMTQDQWMFYTSTFGNPMRHLIEVIWSRMCYRYGLDPEIFGEDLTVKGVNHFLSSNVVNIDGHRSWDYHYYDVPKHRLSKVSADRDWEPVKLNREQFYIIGYLCENGELPINKINTCLQDFSLSVEESSFIRELTATGLVYIKDFKAIALSTLRCQAIKTQDGVFCADNNTGRLSRWIKNKYPDTEPHVNWLADF
;
A
#
# COMPACT_ATOMS: atom_id res chain seq x y z
N MET A 1 17.30 9.84 -20.92
CA MET A 1 17.05 9.21 -19.61
C MET A 1 17.87 7.93 -19.56
N THR A 2 18.42 7.55 -18.41
CA THR A 2 19.03 6.22 -18.24
C THR A 2 17.94 5.25 -17.80
N ILE A 3 17.74 4.16 -18.54
CA ILE A 3 16.76 3.11 -18.19
C ILE A 3 17.46 2.11 -17.29
N ASN A 4 17.13 2.12 -15.99
CA ASN A 4 17.72 1.21 -15.00
C ASN A 4 16.71 0.20 -14.45
N THR A 5 15.41 0.48 -14.60
CA THR A 5 14.33 -0.36 -14.06
C THR A 5 13.21 -0.57 -15.09
N LEU A 6 12.38 -1.60 -14.87
CA LEU A 6 11.17 -1.81 -15.68
C LEU A 6 10.25 -0.58 -15.67
N ALA A 7 10.14 0.11 -14.52
CA ALA A 7 9.37 1.34 -14.44
C ALA A 7 9.93 2.46 -15.33
N ASP A 8 11.25 2.55 -15.50
CA ASP A 8 11.89 3.51 -16.40
C ASP A 8 11.69 3.12 -17.87
N LEU A 9 11.55 1.83 -18.17
CA LEU A 9 11.16 1.41 -19.52
C LEU A 9 9.70 1.78 -19.81
N LEU A 10 8.80 1.53 -18.85
CA LEU A 10 7.39 1.87 -18.99
C LEU A 10 7.13 3.37 -19.16
N ILE A 11 7.87 4.23 -18.44
CA ILE A 11 7.71 5.68 -18.57
C ILE A 11 8.07 6.14 -19.99
N GLU A 12 9.12 5.57 -20.57
CA GLU A 12 9.54 5.89 -21.94
C GLU A 12 8.54 5.36 -22.98
N ILE A 13 8.01 4.15 -22.80
CA ILE A 13 6.94 3.60 -23.65
C ILE A 13 5.70 4.49 -23.58
N ARG A 14 5.25 4.82 -22.36
CA ARG A 14 4.11 5.70 -22.10
C ARG A 14 4.26 7.01 -22.86
N ASP A 15 5.41 7.66 -22.73
CA ASP A 15 5.67 8.98 -23.30
C ASP A 15 5.81 8.95 -24.82
N ALA A 16 6.48 7.92 -25.37
CA ALA A 16 6.62 7.73 -26.81
C ALA A 16 5.26 7.46 -27.48
N GLU A 17 4.51 6.49 -26.95
CA GLU A 17 3.23 6.07 -27.54
C GLU A 17 2.15 7.14 -27.35
N SER A 18 2.14 7.86 -26.23
CA SER A 18 1.21 9.00 -26.05
C SER A 18 1.42 10.08 -27.11
N LYS A 19 2.67 10.37 -27.47
CA LYS A 19 2.98 11.31 -28.57
C LYS A 19 2.46 10.81 -29.92
N VAL A 20 2.58 9.50 -30.18
CA VAL A 20 2.03 8.89 -31.41
C VAL A 20 0.51 9.02 -31.45
N ILE A 21 -0.18 8.72 -30.34
CA ILE A 21 -1.64 8.87 -30.22
C ILE A 21 -2.05 10.32 -30.48
N ASP A 22 -1.39 11.28 -29.83
CA ASP A 22 -1.73 12.70 -29.95
C ASP A 22 -1.42 13.27 -31.35
N ALA A 23 -0.35 12.80 -32.00
CA ALA A 23 0.03 13.21 -33.36
C ALA A 23 -1.02 12.81 -34.42
N ARG A 24 -1.85 11.79 -34.17
CA ARG A 24 -2.94 11.40 -35.08
C ARG A 24 -4.08 12.43 -35.13
N GLY A 25 -4.16 13.36 -34.16
CA GLY A 25 -5.13 14.45 -34.18
C GLY A 25 -6.61 14.02 -34.08
N ILE A 26 -6.88 12.77 -33.68
CA ILE A 26 -8.24 12.24 -33.51
C ILE A 26 -8.94 13.01 -32.39
N LYS A 27 -10.17 13.48 -32.65
CA LYS A 27 -10.98 14.27 -31.70
C LYS A 27 -12.22 13.54 -31.16
N HIS A 28 -12.55 12.36 -31.70
CA HIS A 28 -13.71 11.58 -31.26
C HIS A 28 -13.46 11.00 -29.85
N PRO A 29 -14.18 11.45 -28.80
CA PRO A 29 -13.82 11.13 -27.42
C PRO A 29 -13.78 9.62 -27.08
N PRO A 30 -14.74 8.78 -27.52
CA PRO A 30 -14.69 7.33 -27.29
C PRO A 30 -13.46 6.67 -27.92
N THR A 31 -13.11 7.04 -29.16
CA THR A 31 -11.94 6.49 -29.85
C THR A 31 -10.65 6.87 -29.13
N ILE A 32 -10.56 8.11 -28.66
CA ILE A 32 -9.41 8.56 -27.87
C ILE A 32 -9.29 7.75 -26.57
N GLY A 33 -10.40 7.57 -25.84
CA GLY A 33 -10.43 6.72 -24.64
C GLY A 33 -9.88 5.33 -24.93
N ALA A 34 -10.42 4.67 -25.96
CA ALA A 34 -10.02 3.34 -26.37
C ALA A 34 -8.53 3.22 -26.77
N MET A 35 -7.93 4.28 -27.31
CA MET A 35 -6.49 4.30 -27.63
C MET A 35 -5.62 4.32 -26.36
N TYR A 36 -5.98 5.15 -25.37
CA TYR A 36 -5.24 5.22 -24.11
C TYR A 36 -5.46 3.99 -23.23
N GLU A 37 -6.64 3.39 -23.26
CA GLU A 37 -6.91 2.09 -22.66
C GLU A 37 -6.06 0.99 -23.32
N GLY A 38 -5.99 0.96 -24.66
CA GLY A 38 -5.16 0.00 -25.39
C GLY A 38 -3.67 0.15 -25.08
N LEU A 39 -3.18 1.38 -24.98
CA LEU A 39 -1.80 1.63 -24.53
C LEU A 39 -1.57 1.14 -23.10
N THR A 40 -2.52 1.38 -22.20
CA THR A 40 -2.41 0.92 -20.80
C THR A 40 -2.43 -0.61 -20.73
N GLN A 41 -3.30 -1.28 -21.49
CA GLN A 41 -3.33 -2.74 -21.58
C GLN A 41 -2.01 -3.29 -22.10
N ARG A 42 -1.47 -2.71 -23.18
CA ARG A 42 -0.17 -3.11 -23.72
C ARG A 42 0.93 -3.00 -22.67
N MET A 43 1.05 -1.86 -22.00
CA MET A 43 2.06 -1.68 -20.94
C MET A 43 1.88 -2.70 -19.81
N LEU A 44 0.65 -2.99 -19.40
CA LEU A 44 0.39 -3.98 -18.36
C LEU A 44 0.73 -5.40 -18.81
N ASN A 45 0.43 -5.77 -20.06
CA ASN A 45 0.79 -7.08 -20.62
C ASN A 45 2.31 -7.33 -20.59
N GLU A 46 3.13 -6.30 -20.78
CA GLU A 46 4.59 -6.40 -20.66
C GLU A 46 5.10 -6.51 -19.20
N THR A 47 4.21 -6.39 -18.21
CA THR A 47 4.56 -6.31 -16.77
C THR A 47 3.91 -7.37 -15.91
N ILE A 48 2.84 -8.00 -16.39
CA ILE A 48 2.25 -9.16 -15.71
C ILE A 48 3.23 -10.34 -15.80
N LEU A 49 3.31 -11.12 -14.73
CA LEU A 49 4.25 -12.23 -14.66
C LEU A 49 3.67 -13.46 -15.37
N ASP A 50 4.44 -14.01 -16.30
CA ASP A 50 4.09 -15.22 -17.04
C ASP A 50 3.91 -16.44 -16.13
N GLY A 51 3.11 -17.41 -16.59
CA GLY A 51 2.90 -18.68 -15.88
C GLY A 51 1.94 -18.62 -14.69
N LEU A 52 1.41 -17.44 -14.33
CA LEU A 52 0.45 -17.26 -13.25
C LEU A 52 -1.03 -17.33 -13.70
N GLY A 53 -1.28 -17.58 -14.99
CA GLY A 53 -2.64 -17.61 -15.55
C GLY A 53 -3.33 -16.24 -15.48
N LEU A 54 -2.55 -15.16 -15.60
CA LEU A 54 -3.03 -13.78 -15.52
C LEU A 54 -3.42 -13.26 -16.90
N LYS A 55 -4.45 -12.40 -16.93
CA LYS A 55 -4.86 -11.67 -18.14
C LYS A 55 -5.15 -10.21 -17.84
N VAL A 56 -4.80 -9.35 -18.78
CA VAL A 56 -5.26 -7.95 -18.82
C VAL A 56 -6.41 -7.84 -19.81
N ILE A 57 -7.61 -7.67 -19.29
CA ILE A 57 -8.84 -7.53 -20.07
C ILE A 57 -9.32 -6.08 -20.06
N ARG A 58 -10.12 -5.71 -21.07
CA ARG A 58 -10.65 -4.36 -21.25
C ARG A 58 -12.17 -4.36 -21.29
N ASN A 59 -12.76 -3.21 -20.99
CA ASN A 59 -14.19 -2.94 -21.20
C ASN A 59 -15.08 -4.09 -20.68
N SER A 60 -14.78 -4.53 -19.47
CA SER A 60 -15.31 -5.78 -18.90
C SER A 60 -16.02 -5.52 -17.58
N PHE A 61 -16.75 -6.51 -17.09
CA PHE A 61 -17.67 -6.35 -15.96
C PHE A 61 -17.31 -7.29 -14.81
N ILE A 62 -17.52 -6.84 -13.59
CA ILE A 62 -17.46 -7.67 -12.39
C ILE A 62 -18.86 -8.20 -12.11
N ARG A 63 -19.01 -9.52 -12.15
CA ARG A 63 -20.21 -10.22 -11.71
C ARG A 63 -20.07 -10.56 -10.24
N TYR A 64 -20.86 -9.90 -9.40
CA TYR A 64 -20.87 -10.12 -7.95
C TYR A 64 -21.84 -11.23 -7.56
N ALA A 65 -22.98 -11.31 -8.24
CA ALA A 65 -24.00 -12.35 -8.11
C ALA A 65 -24.73 -12.55 -9.46
N PRO A 66 -25.61 -13.57 -9.62
CA PRO A 66 -26.31 -13.81 -10.89
C PRO A 66 -27.05 -12.60 -11.48
N GLU A 67 -27.65 -11.77 -10.63
CA GLU A 67 -28.39 -10.56 -11.06
C GLU A 67 -27.67 -9.26 -10.68
N LEU A 68 -26.44 -9.33 -10.18
CA LEU A 68 -25.68 -8.17 -9.72
C LEU A 68 -24.34 -8.08 -10.44
N VAL A 69 -24.31 -7.20 -11.44
CA VAL A 69 -23.16 -6.95 -12.30
C VAL A 69 -22.77 -5.47 -12.20
N SER A 70 -21.48 -5.18 -12.22
CA SER A 70 -20.97 -3.81 -12.21
C SER A 70 -21.34 -3.05 -13.48
N LYS A 71 -21.04 -1.75 -13.49
CA LYS A 71 -20.81 -1.03 -14.75
C LYS A 71 -19.51 -1.52 -15.39
N GLU A 72 -19.31 -1.16 -16.65
CA GLU A 72 -18.08 -1.46 -17.38
C GLU A 72 -16.87 -0.81 -16.70
N PHE A 73 -15.75 -1.56 -16.62
CA PHE A 73 -14.45 -1.04 -16.23
C PHE A 73 -13.48 -1.09 -17.41
N ASP A 74 -12.75 0.01 -17.58
CA ASP A 74 -11.81 0.20 -18.68
C ASP A 74 -10.78 -0.93 -18.78
N ILE A 75 -10.14 -1.28 -17.66
CA ILE A 75 -9.11 -2.31 -17.57
C ILE A 75 -9.21 -3.09 -16.27
N MET A 76 -9.09 -4.41 -16.37
CA MET A 76 -8.93 -5.29 -15.22
C MET A 76 -7.76 -6.24 -15.43
N ILE A 77 -7.04 -6.53 -14.34
CA ILE A 77 -6.09 -7.63 -14.27
C ILE A 77 -6.79 -8.76 -13.53
N ILE A 78 -6.90 -9.93 -14.17
CA ILE A 78 -7.65 -11.07 -13.66
C ILE A 78 -6.79 -12.33 -13.61
N GLU A 79 -7.21 -13.25 -12.73
CA GLU A 79 -6.81 -14.66 -12.75
C GLU A 79 -7.82 -15.48 -13.58
N GLY A 80 -7.31 -16.24 -14.55
CA GLY A 80 -8.09 -17.07 -15.44
C GLY A 80 -8.61 -16.34 -16.68
N GLU A 81 -9.60 -16.95 -17.33
CA GLU A 81 -10.06 -16.57 -18.67
C GLU A 81 -11.21 -15.53 -18.66
N GLY A 82 -12.03 -15.54 -17.61
CA GLY A 82 -13.32 -14.83 -17.59
C GLY A 82 -14.39 -15.51 -18.45
N ASN A 83 -15.64 -15.05 -18.35
CA ASN A 83 -16.76 -15.54 -19.16
C ASN A 83 -16.98 -14.56 -20.32
N PRO A 84 -16.80 -14.95 -21.58
CA PRO A 84 -17.01 -14.04 -22.71
C PRO A 84 -18.48 -13.63 -22.81
N ILE A 85 -18.72 -12.35 -23.09
CA ILE A 85 -20.08 -11.87 -23.36
C ILE A 85 -20.46 -12.24 -24.80
N PRO A 86 -21.64 -12.86 -25.03
CA PRO A 86 -22.05 -13.25 -26.37
C PRO A 86 -22.07 -12.06 -27.35
N TYR A 87 -21.59 -12.30 -28.57
CA TYR A 87 -21.62 -11.37 -29.70
C TYR A 87 -20.75 -10.10 -29.57
N VAL A 88 -19.89 -10.03 -28.56
CA VAL A 88 -18.86 -8.99 -28.44
C VAL A 88 -17.49 -9.64 -28.24
N GLU A 89 -16.49 -9.15 -28.98
CA GLU A 89 -15.12 -9.66 -28.88
C GLU A 89 -14.41 -9.04 -27.68
N ASP A 90 -13.59 -9.85 -26.99
CA ASP A 90 -12.68 -9.43 -25.91
C ASP A 90 -13.33 -8.68 -24.73
N ILE A 91 -14.64 -8.86 -24.52
CA ILE A 91 -15.39 -8.33 -23.38
C ILE A 91 -15.88 -9.51 -22.53
N PHE A 92 -15.58 -9.44 -21.24
CA PHE A 92 -15.80 -10.54 -20.31
C PHE A 92 -16.59 -10.11 -19.07
N GLU A 93 -17.26 -11.08 -18.47
CA GLU A 93 -17.74 -11.03 -17.10
C GLU A 93 -16.86 -11.90 -16.20
N VAL A 94 -16.41 -11.32 -15.09
CA VAL A 94 -15.49 -11.98 -14.16
C VAL A 94 -16.01 -11.91 -12.74
N GLY A 95 -15.77 -12.96 -11.95
CA GLY A 95 -16.09 -12.92 -10.52
C GLY A 95 -15.17 -11.98 -9.76
N LEU A 96 -15.67 -11.31 -8.72
CA LEU A 96 -14.87 -10.37 -7.90
C LEU A 96 -13.54 -10.98 -7.41
N GLN A 97 -13.54 -12.26 -7.02
CA GLN A 97 -12.34 -12.95 -6.53
C GLN A 97 -11.29 -13.21 -7.62
N GLN A 98 -11.67 -13.17 -8.90
CA GLN A 98 -10.71 -13.28 -10.01
C GLN A 98 -9.93 -11.98 -10.22
N VAL A 99 -10.49 -10.85 -9.80
CA VAL A 99 -9.91 -9.53 -10.08
C VAL A 99 -8.78 -9.22 -9.11
N ILE A 100 -7.61 -8.85 -9.64
CA ILE A 100 -6.45 -8.42 -8.87
C ILE A 100 -6.41 -6.89 -8.78
N ALA A 101 -6.66 -6.23 -9.90
CA ALA A 101 -6.68 -4.77 -10.01
C ALA A 101 -7.73 -4.30 -11.03
N VAL A 102 -8.32 -3.15 -10.76
CA VAL A 102 -9.20 -2.39 -11.65
C VAL A 102 -8.58 -1.02 -11.89
N ILE A 103 -8.39 -0.67 -13.15
CA ILE A 103 -7.77 0.60 -13.56
C ILE A 103 -8.77 1.40 -14.40
N GLN A 104 -9.18 2.55 -13.88
CA GLN A 104 -9.90 3.56 -14.65
C GLN A 104 -8.89 4.45 -15.37
N VAL A 105 -8.98 4.53 -16.70
CA VAL A 105 -8.10 5.29 -17.56
C VAL A 105 -8.77 6.59 -18.00
N LYS A 106 -8.02 7.70 -17.95
CA LYS A 106 -8.44 8.99 -18.51
C LYS A 106 -7.33 9.57 -19.37
N LYS A 107 -7.64 10.07 -20.58
CA LYS A 107 -6.65 10.84 -21.37
C LYS A 107 -6.11 12.01 -20.57
N THR A 108 -7.02 12.84 -20.06
CA THR A 108 -6.72 14.03 -19.27
C THR A 108 -7.49 13.93 -17.96
N LEU A 109 -6.91 14.40 -16.86
CA LEU A 109 -7.58 14.49 -15.57
C LEU A 109 -7.92 15.94 -15.23
N ASN A 110 -9.17 16.33 -15.47
CA ASN A 110 -9.76 17.57 -14.92
C ASN A 110 -10.61 17.27 -13.66
N PRO A 111 -11.13 18.28 -12.92
CA PRO A 111 -11.91 18.03 -11.71
C PRO A 111 -13.12 17.09 -11.89
N LYS A 112 -13.85 17.22 -13.01
CA LYS A 112 -14.99 16.35 -13.33
C LYS A 112 -14.54 14.91 -13.57
N GLN A 113 -13.50 14.72 -14.38
CA GLN A 113 -12.95 13.39 -14.69
C GLN A 113 -12.33 12.71 -13.46
N PHE A 114 -11.77 13.51 -12.55
CA PHE A 114 -11.26 13.05 -11.25
C PHE A 114 -12.40 12.50 -10.39
N GLU A 115 -13.48 13.26 -10.23
CA GLU A 115 -14.66 12.83 -9.48
C GLU A 115 -15.32 11.60 -10.09
N GLU A 116 -15.60 11.61 -11.40
CA GLU A 116 -16.19 10.47 -12.12
C GLU A 116 -15.35 9.20 -11.97
N GLY A 117 -14.02 9.33 -12.07
CA GLY A 117 -13.10 8.21 -11.91
C GLY A 117 -13.11 7.63 -10.50
N ILE A 118 -13.11 8.48 -9.46
CA ILE A 118 -13.21 8.02 -8.07
C ILE A 118 -14.56 7.36 -7.82
N LEU A 119 -15.67 7.95 -8.28
CA LEU A 119 -17.01 7.40 -8.07
C LEU A 119 -17.18 6.03 -8.76
N ASN A 120 -16.62 5.84 -9.96
CA ASN A 120 -16.67 4.53 -10.61
C ASN A 120 -15.88 3.47 -9.84
N LEU A 121 -14.67 3.80 -9.36
CA LEU A 121 -13.87 2.86 -8.55
C LEU A 121 -14.50 2.59 -7.17
N ARG A 122 -15.18 3.58 -6.59
CA ARG A 122 -15.89 3.49 -5.32
C ARG A 122 -17.05 2.50 -5.38
N SER A 123 -17.75 2.42 -6.51
CA SER A 123 -18.91 1.53 -6.66
C SER A 123 -18.58 0.05 -6.45
N ILE A 124 -17.29 -0.35 -6.58
CA ILE A 124 -16.84 -1.71 -6.31
C ILE A 124 -17.06 -2.09 -4.85
N ILE A 125 -16.68 -1.20 -3.91
CA ILE A 125 -16.92 -1.44 -2.48
C ILE A 125 -18.40 -1.40 -2.18
N GLU A 126 -19.10 -0.37 -2.67
CA GLU A 126 -20.51 -0.19 -2.34
C GLU A 126 -21.34 -1.38 -2.78
N THR A 127 -20.98 -2.02 -3.90
CA THR A 127 -21.65 -3.23 -4.39
C THR A 127 -21.23 -4.47 -3.63
N ALA A 128 -19.94 -4.61 -3.28
CA ALA A 128 -19.44 -5.74 -2.50
C ALA A 128 -19.96 -5.75 -1.05
N ASP A 129 -20.12 -4.58 -0.43
CA ASP A 129 -20.65 -4.40 0.93
C ASP A 129 -22.09 -4.92 1.04
N MET A 130 -22.89 -4.81 -0.03
CA MET A 130 -24.26 -5.35 -0.07
C MET A 130 -24.32 -6.88 -0.01
N LEU A 131 -23.21 -7.57 -0.26
CA LEU A 131 -23.15 -9.03 -0.36
C LEU A 131 -22.46 -9.70 0.83
N ASP A 132 -22.07 -8.94 1.87
CA ASP A 132 -21.37 -9.44 3.05
C ASP A 132 -20.14 -10.30 2.68
N VAL A 133 -19.36 -9.84 1.70
CA VAL A 133 -18.16 -10.55 1.25
C VAL A 133 -17.14 -10.59 2.38
N ASP A 134 -16.66 -11.78 2.72
CA ASP A 134 -15.63 -11.99 3.73
C ASP A 134 -14.32 -12.55 3.14
N ILE A 135 -13.27 -12.54 3.97
CA ILE A 135 -12.01 -13.22 3.75
C ILE A 135 -12.29 -14.70 3.50
N SER A 136 -11.97 -15.14 2.29
CA SER A 136 -12.20 -16.52 1.85
C SER A 136 -10.91 -17.26 1.51
N ARG A 137 -9.78 -16.54 1.43
CA ARG A 137 -8.48 -17.09 1.03
C ARG A 137 -7.40 -16.72 2.04
N LYS A 138 -6.47 -17.66 2.28
CA LYS A 138 -5.36 -17.47 3.25
C LYS A 138 -4.56 -16.20 2.97
N TYR A 139 -4.21 -15.93 1.71
CA TYR A 139 -3.41 -14.74 1.39
C TYR A 139 -4.10 -13.42 1.77
N GLN A 140 -5.44 -13.36 1.76
CA GLN A 140 -6.19 -12.16 2.17
C GLN A 140 -6.02 -11.94 3.68
N LEU A 141 -6.03 -13.03 4.46
CA LEU A 141 -5.76 -12.97 5.90
C LEU A 141 -4.32 -12.52 6.17
N ASP A 142 -3.35 -13.05 5.42
CA ASP A 142 -1.93 -12.69 5.55
C ASP A 142 -1.70 -11.20 5.20
N MET A 143 -2.32 -10.72 4.11
CA MET A 143 -2.33 -9.30 3.72
C MET A 143 -2.91 -8.42 4.83
N TYR A 144 -4.06 -8.82 5.37
CA TYR A 144 -4.74 -8.07 6.41
C TYR A 144 -3.93 -8.02 7.70
N ALA A 145 -3.37 -9.15 8.13
CA ALA A 145 -2.54 -9.23 9.33
C ALA A 145 -1.27 -8.38 9.19
N SER A 146 -0.60 -8.45 8.04
CA SER A 146 0.61 -7.68 7.74
C SER A 146 0.35 -6.17 7.74
N ALA A 147 -0.72 -5.75 7.04
CA ALA A 147 -1.12 -4.35 6.97
C ALA A 147 -1.50 -3.79 8.33
N PHE A 148 -2.36 -4.50 9.09
CA PHE A 148 -2.81 -4.05 10.39
C PHE A 148 -1.66 -3.98 11.40
N ARG A 149 -0.76 -4.97 11.39
CA ARG A 149 0.44 -4.95 12.24
C ARG A 149 1.33 -3.75 11.94
N SER A 150 1.60 -3.50 10.66
CA SER A 150 2.49 -2.42 10.21
C SER A 150 1.91 -1.02 10.48
N ILE A 151 0.59 -0.89 10.45
CA ILE A 151 -0.10 0.40 10.65
C ILE A 151 -0.42 0.62 12.14
N ALA A 152 -1.01 -0.35 12.83
CA ALA A 152 -1.48 -0.22 14.20
C ALA A 152 -0.45 -0.62 15.27
N GLY A 153 0.63 -1.32 14.90
CA GLY A 153 1.63 -1.83 15.86
C GLY A 153 1.12 -2.97 16.75
N GLU A 154 -0.01 -3.59 16.39
CA GLU A 154 -0.68 -4.60 17.20
C GLU A 154 -1.07 -5.83 16.37
N SER A 155 -1.29 -6.95 17.05
CA SER A 155 -1.81 -8.17 16.44
C SER A 155 -3.20 -7.96 15.83
N LEU A 156 -3.44 -8.59 14.67
CA LEU A 156 -4.78 -8.75 14.11
C LEU A 156 -5.67 -9.64 14.99
N LEU A 157 -5.06 -10.65 15.61
CA LEU A 157 -5.74 -11.64 16.44
C LEU A 157 -5.60 -11.30 17.92
N LEU A 158 -6.69 -11.50 18.66
CA LEU A 158 -6.73 -11.53 20.11
C LEU A 158 -7.16 -12.93 20.55
N ARG A 159 -6.29 -13.66 21.29
CA ARG A 159 -6.53 -15.06 21.71
C ARG A 159 -6.97 -15.97 20.56
N ASP A 160 -6.19 -15.94 19.47
CA ASP A 160 -6.41 -16.72 18.23
C ASP A 160 -7.74 -16.47 17.51
N LYS A 161 -8.42 -15.36 17.83
CA LYS A 161 -9.64 -14.91 17.15
C LYS A 161 -9.44 -13.51 16.61
N LEU A 162 -10.19 -13.12 15.58
CA LEU A 162 -10.23 -11.73 15.14
C LEU A 162 -10.55 -10.84 16.34
N ARG A 163 -9.71 -9.83 16.58
CA ARG A 163 -9.89 -8.92 17.69
C ARG A 163 -11.22 -8.18 17.60
N ASN A 164 -11.81 -7.94 18.76
CA ASN A 164 -13.02 -7.13 18.95
C ASN A 164 -12.81 -5.99 19.95
N GLN A 165 -11.56 -5.78 20.37
CA GLN A 165 -11.14 -4.76 21.31
C GLN A 165 -10.05 -3.92 20.66
N PHE A 166 -10.15 -2.61 20.80
CA PHE A 166 -9.29 -1.62 20.15
C PHE A 166 -8.92 -0.53 21.14
N SER A 167 -7.72 0.02 21.00
CA SER A 167 -7.24 1.14 21.83
C SER A 167 -8.03 2.43 21.54
N SER A 168 -8.62 2.55 20.36
CA SER A 168 -9.45 3.68 19.95
C SER A 168 -10.50 3.30 18.90
N VAL A 169 -11.46 4.21 18.69
CA VAL A 169 -12.45 4.09 17.62
C VAL A 169 -11.81 4.24 16.24
N THR A 170 -10.71 4.99 16.13
CA THR A 170 -9.95 5.11 14.89
C THR A 170 -9.28 3.79 14.54
N GLN A 171 -8.62 3.14 15.50
CA GLN A 171 -7.97 1.85 15.29
C GLN A 171 -8.99 0.78 14.86
N GLU A 172 -10.19 0.78 15.47
CA GLU A 172 -11.32 -0.05 15.02
C GLU A 172 -11.72 0.25 13.57
N GLY A 173 -11.81 1.53 13.20
CA GLY A 173 -12.11 1.95 11.82
C GLY A 173 -11.04 1.50 10.83
N VAL A 174 -9.76 1.61 11.20
CA VAL A 174 -8.61 1.13 10.39
C VAL A 174 -8.67 -0.38 10.22
N PHE A 175 -8.94 -1.13 11.29
CA PHE A 175 -9.13 -2.59 11.25
C PHE A 175 -10.13 -2.98 10.15
N TRP A 176 -11.36 -2.45 10.21
CA TRP A 176 -12.38 -2.79 9.21
C TRP A 176 -12.06 -2.29 7.80
N ALA A 177 -11.43 -1.12 7.66
CA ALA A 177 -10.99 -0.65 6.35
C ALA A 177 -9.96 -1.60 5.72
N LEU A 178 -8.97 -2.05 6.49
CA LEU A 178 -7.92 -2.93 6.01
C LEU A 178 -8.42 -4.35 5.67
N LYS A 179 -9.46 -4.85 6.36
CA LYS A 179 -10.16 -6.09 5.97
C LYS A 179 -10.64 -5.98 4.52
N TRP A 180 -11.35 -4.91 4.19
CA TRP A 180 -11.88 -4.69 2.84
C TRP A 180 -10.78 -4.44 1.81
N GLU A 181 -9.70 -3.73 2.17
CA GLU A 181 -8.53 -3.56 1.29
C GLU A 181 -7.86 -4.90 0.92
N ALA A 182 -7.87 -5.88 1.83
CA ALA A 182 -7.35 -7.22 1.55
C ALA A 182 -8.27 -8.02 0.61
N ILE A 183 -9.60 -7.90 0.78
CA ILE A 183 -10.61 -8.62 -0.01
C ILE A 183 -10.70 -8.07 -1.45
N LEU A 184 -10.78 -6.74 -1.58
CA LEU A 184 -11.13 -6.08 -2.84
C LEU A 184 -9.92 -5.89 -3.76
N PRO A 185 -10.12 -5.83 -5.09
CA PRO A 185 -9.03 -5.54 -6.03
C PRO A 185 -8.41 -4.17 -5.76
N ALA A 186 -7.14 -4.00 -6.16
CA ALA A 186 -6.52 -2.68 -6.18
C ALA A 186 -7.31 -1.75 -7.13
N ARG A 187 -7.66 -0.56 -6.67
CA ARG A 187 -8.44 0.43 -7.42
C ARG A 187 -7.53 1.57 -7.83
N ILE A 188 -7.37 1.79 -9.14
CA ILE A 188 -6.36 2.70 -9.68
C ILE A 188 -7.02 3.68 -10.65
N LEU A 189 -6.81 4.98 -10.43
CA LEU A 189 -7.18 6.02 -11.39
C LEU A 189 -5.91 6.47 -12.11
N LEU A 190 -5.81 6.20 -13.40
CA LEU A 190 -4.65 6.51 -14.22
C LEU A 190 -5.00 7.57 -15.25
N SER A 191 -4.20 8.64 -15.30
CA SER A 191 -4.30 9.61 -16.38
C SER A 191 -2.96 10.02 -16.97
N TYR A 192 -2.93 10.03 -18.30
CA TYR A 192 -1.77 10.39 -19.10
C TYR A 192 -1.50 11.90 -19.10
N ASN A 193 -2.56 12.72 -19.05
CA ASN A 193 -2.49 14.18 -18.98
C ASN A 193 -3.27 14.72 -17.77
N GLY A 194 -3.19 16.02 -17.53
CA GLY A 194 -3.87 16.68 -16.41
C GLY A 194 -2.91 17.51 -15.59
N TYR A 195 -2.91 17.29 -14.28
CA TYR A 195 -2.14 18.08 -13.33
C TYR A 195 -0.64 17.90 -13.57
N LYS A 196 0.05 19.01 -13.84
CA LYS A 196 1.50 19.02 -14.13
C LYS A 196 2.37 18.92 -12.88
N THR A 197 1.79 19.18 -11.72
CA THR A 197 2.52 19.27 -10.44
C THR A 197 1.80 18.44 -9.39
N GLU A 198 2.57 17.94 -8.42
CA GLU A 198 2.05 17.25 -7.24
C GLU A 198 1.07 18.14 -6.48
N GLU A 199 1.39 19.43 -6.33
CA GLU A 199 0.49 20.43 -5.72
C GLU A 199 -0.87 20.50 -6.44
N GLY A 200 -0.88 20.51 -7.77
CA GLY A 200 -2.11 20.57 -8.56
C GLY A 200 -3.00 19.35 -8.33
N LEU A 201 -2.40 18.15 -8.30
CA LEU A 201 -3.10 16.90 -8.05
C LEU A 201 -3.67 16.85 -6.62
N ARG A 202 -2.88 17.27 -5.63
CA ARG A 202 -3.34 17.38 -4.24
C ARG A 202 -4.51 18.35 -4.10
N ASN A 203 -4.44 19.51 -4.75
CA ASN A 203 -5.48 20.53 -4.69
C ASN A 203 -6.82 20.08 -5.28
N VAL A 204 -6.83 19.26 -6.33
CA VAL A 204 -8.11 18.68 -6.80
C VAL A 204 -8.64 17.64 -5.83
N PHE A 205 -7.78 16.78 -5.27
CA PHE A 205 -8.18 15.77 -4.30
C PHE A 205 -8.79 16.43 -3.06
N SER A 206 -8.12 17.44 -2.50
CA SER A 206 -8.62 18.18 -1.33
C SER A 206 -9.95 18.88 -1.61
N ARG A 207 -10.14 19.43 -2.82
CA ARG A 207 -11.43 20.03 -3.20
C ARG A 207 -12.53 18.98 -3.31
N TYR A 208 -12.24 17.82 -3.89
CA TYR A 208 -13.16 16.70 -3.95
C TYR A 208 -13.58 16.26 -2.55
N LEU A 209 -12.65 16.00 -1.63
CA LEU A 209 -13.00 15.64 -0.26
C LEU A 209 -13.82 16.74 0.45
N LYS A 210 -13.46 18.01 0.29
CA LYS A 210 -14.20 19.14 0.86
C LYS A 210 -15.62 19.28 0.29
N SER A 211 -15.82 19.02 -1.01
CA SER A 211 -17.16 19.05 -1.60
C SER A 211 -18.03 17.88 -1.14
N GLN A 212 -17.42 16.73 -0.82
CA GLN A 212 -18.11 15.64 -0.13
C GLN A 212 -18.37 15.94 1.36
N ASN A 213 -17.76 16.98 1.94
CA ASN A 213 -17.88 17.35 3.36
C ASN A 213 -18.64 18.69 3.56
N GLY A 214 -19.63 18.99 2.70
CA GLY A 214 -20.36 20.26 2.69
C GLY A 214 -20.98 20.69 4.05
N PRO A 215 -21.40 21.97 4.19
CA PRO A 215 -21.83 22.56 5.47
C PRO A 215 -23.12 21.98 6.07
N SER A 216 -23.83 21.07 5.37
CA SER A 216 -24.86 20.26 6.01
C SER A 216 -24.20 19.09 6.73
N LYS A 217 -24.54 18.92 8.00
CA LYS A 217 -24.22 17.80 8.91
C LYS A 217 -24.70 16.42 8.41
N THR A 218 -24.82 16.22 7.11
CA THR A 218 -25.18 14.97 6.47
C THR A 218 -23.89 14.29 6.03
N ARG A 219 -23.47 13.33 6.86
CA ARG A 219 -22.62 12.20 6.48
C ARG A 219 -22.67 11.95 4.98
N VAL A 220 -21.54 12.06 4.29
CA VAL A 220 -21.43 11.34 3.02
C VAL A 220 -21.01 9.92 3.38
N TRP A 221 -22.01 9.03 3.43
CA TRP A 221 -21.78 7.59 3.33
C TRP A 221 -20.82 7.38 2.14
N GLY A 222 -19.75 6.62 2.35
CA GLY A 222 -18.68 6.40 1.38
C GLY A 222 -17.63 7.49 1.21
N SER A 223 -17.52 8.44 2.14
CA SER A 223 -16.33 9.29 2.32
C SER A 223 -15.38 8.72 3.37
N SER A 224 -15.24 7.40 3.47
CA SER A 224 -14.21 6.75 4.31
C SER A 224 -12.93 6.55 3.50
N PRO A 225 -11.73 6.52 4.12
CA PRO A 225 -10.48 6.17 3.43
C PRO A 225 -10.59 4.89 2.59
N LEU A 226 -11.42 3.93 3.02
CA LEU A 226 -11.70 2.69 2.27
C LEU A 226 -12.20 2.99 0.84
N HIS A 227 -13.12 3.94 0.69
CA HIS A 227 -13.83 4.24 -0.57
C HIS A 227 -12.97 4.97 -1.60
N LEU A 228 -11.81 5.48 -1.20
CA LEU A 228 -10.89 6.17 -2.06
C LEU A 228 -9.98 5.16 -2.80
N PRO A 229 -9.41 5.49 -3.98
CA PRO A 229 -8.56 4.55 -4.74
C PRO A 229 -7.25 4.19 -4.03
N ASN A 230 -6.64 3.04 -4.33
CA ASN A 230 -5.31 2.69 -3.83
C ASN A 230 -4.23 3.59 -4.44
N LEU A 231 -4.41 3.99 -5.70
CA LEU A 231 -3.45 4.80 -6.44
C LEU A 231 -4.17 5.76 -7.40
N ILE A 232 -3.71 7.01 -7.43
CA ILE A 232 -4.11 8.00 -8.43
C ILE A 232 -2.87 8.54 -9.11
N ILE A 233 -2.81 8.42 -10.43
CA ILE A 233 -1.72 8.92 -11.27
C ILE A 233 -2.26 10.05 -12.16
N SER A 234 -1.55 11.18 -12.16
CA SER A 234 -1.74 12.23 -13.15
C SER A 234 -0.39 12.68 -13.66
N ARG A 235 -0.10 12.40 -14.93
CA ARG A 235 1.20 12.64 -15.55
C ARG A 235 2.32 11.99 -14.74
N ASP A 236 3.14 12.79 -14.05
CA ASP A 236 4.34 12.38 -13.31
C ASP A 236 4.13 12.47 -11.79
N SER A 237 2.89 12.74 -11.36
CA SER A 237 2.52 12.79 -9.94
C SER A 237 1.66 11.59 -9.55
N SER A 238 1.85 11.10 -8.33
CA SER A 238 1.01 10.05 -7.74
C SER A 238 0.48 10.46 -6.38
N ILE A 239 -0.72 9.98 -6.04
CA ILE A 239 -1.26 9.90 -4.67
C ILE A 239 -1.43 8.43 -4.35
N ILE A 240 -0.82 7.98 -3.26
CA ILE A 240 -0.61 6.56 -2.94
C ILE A 240 -1.18 6.27 -1.56
N LYS A 241 -2.09 5.30 -1.48
CA LYS A 241 -2.71 4.93 -0.22
C LYS A 241 -1.72 4.12 0.63
N ASN A 242 -1.52 4.53 1.89
CA ASN A 242 -0.73 3.80 2.87
C ASN A 242 -1.60 2.79 3.62
N ASN A 243 -2.07 1.77 2.91
CA ASN A 243 -2.89 0.68 3.45
C ASN A 243 -2.07 -0.58 3.80
N GLY A 244 -0.74 -0.47 3.85
CA GLY A 244 0.16 -1.59 4.12
C GLY A 244 0.58 -2.39 2.88
N LEU A 245 0.12 -2.01 1.68
CA LEU A 245 0.26 -2.83 0.48
C LEU A 245 0.50 -1.98 -0.80
N PRO A 246 1.76 -1.71 -1.19
CA PRO A 246 3.01 -1.94 -0.44
C PRO A 246 3.36 -0.81 0.53
N TYR A 247 2.72 0.34 0.40
CA TYR A 247 3.10 1.54 1.14
C TYR A 247 2.47 1.52 2.52
N THR A 248 3.27 1.83 3.54
CA THR A 248 2.85 1.84 4.93
C THR A 248 3.41 3.05 5.67
N LEU A 249 2.58 3.62 6.53
CA LEU A 249 2.98 4.57 7.57
C LEU A 249 2.26 4.15 8.85
N PRO A 250 2.98 4.06 9.99
CA PRO A 250 2.34 3.73 11.26
C PRO A 250 1.35 4.82 11.66
N MET A 251 0.33 4.43 12.42
CA MET A 251 -0.57 5.37 13.08
C MET A 251 0.21 6.22 14.08
N THR A 252 -0.11 7.50 14.14
CA THR A 252 0.50 8.44 15.09
C THR A 252 -0.58 9.26 15.77
N GLN A 253 -0.56 9.34 17.10
CA GLN A 253 -1.52 10.14 17.88
C GLN A 253 -2.99 9.86 17.50
N ASP A 254 -3.34 8.58 17.37
CA ASP A 254 -4.66 8.11 16.93
C ASP A 254 -5.09 8.56 15.52
N GLN A 255 -4.14 8.92 14.66
CA GLN A 255 -4.40 9.24 13.26
C GLN A 255 -3.82 8.17 12.34
N TRP A 256 -4.62 7.75 11.35
CA TRP A 256 -4.15 6.93 10.24
C TRP A 256 -3.62 7.84 9.13
N MET A 257 -2.32 7.74 8.86
CA MET A 257 -1.62 8.47 7.80
C MET A 257 -1.87 7.84 6.42
N PHE A 258 -3.11 7.87 5.94
CA PHE A 258 -3.58 6.99 4.86
C PHE A 258 -3.22 7.42 3.43
N TYR A 259 -2.78 8.66 3.17
CA TYR A 259 -2.24 9.03 1.84
C TYR A 259 -0.91 9.78 1.91
N THR A 260 -0.04 9.41 0.98
CA THR A 260 1.13 10.17 0.57
C THR A 260 1.02 10.60 -0.89
N SER A 261 1.88 11.52 -1.31
CA SER A 261 1.99 11.96 -2.68
C SER A 261 3.45 12.07 -3.14
N THR A 262 3.67 11.95 -4.44
CA THR A 262 5.00 11.98 -5.06
C THR A 262 4.99 12.75 -6.38
N PHE A 263 6.17 13.23 -6.75
CA PHE A 263 6.50 13.68 -8.10
C PHE A 263 7.71 12.86 -8.61
N GLY A 264 7.61 12.23 -9.78
CA GLY A 264 8.65 11.35 -10.31
C GLY A 264 8.11 10.31 -11.29
N ASN A 265 8.57 9.06 -11.17
CA ASN A 265 8.13 7.94 -12.02
C ASN A 265 6.89 7.23 -11.42
N PRO A 266 5.66 7.53 -11.88
CA PRO A 266 4.44 6.91 -11.38
C PRO A 266 4.23 5.46 -11.84
N MET A 267 4.89 5.02 -12.92
CA MET A 267 4.76 3.66 -13.41
C MET A 267 5.35 2.66 -12.43
N ARG A 268 6.32 3.09 -11.63
CA ARG A 268 6.83 2.31 -10.50
C ARG A 268 5.73 2.03 -9.47
N HIS A 269 4.99 3.06 -9.05
CA HIS A 269 3.89 2.89 -8.09
C HIS A 269 2.76 2.01 -8.65
N LEU A 270 2.49 2.10 -9.96
CA LEU A 270 1.54 1.23 -10.65
C LEU A 270 1.94 -0.24 -10.50
N ILE A 271 3.18 -0.57 -10.89
CA ILE A 271 3.71 -1.93 -10.79
C ILE A 271 3.71 -2.40 -9.33
N GLU A 272 4.24 -1.59 -8.41
CA GLU A 272 4.37 -1.96 -7.01
C GLU A 272 3.02 -2.27 -6.34
N VAL A 273 1.97 -1.48 -6.62
CA VAL A 273 0.62 -1.75 -6.11
C VAL A 273 0.07 -3.08 -6.64
N ILE A 274 0.30 -3.39 -7.92
CA ILE A 274 -0.21 -4.61 -8.56
C ILE A 274 0.59 -5.84 -8.07
N TRP A 275 1.92 -5.80 -8.18
CA TRP A 275 2.80 -6.90 -7.83
C TRP A 275 2.76 -7.24 -6.35
N SER A 276 2.57 -6.26 -5.47
CA SER A 276 2.44 -6.56 -4.03
C SER A 276 1.25 -7.48 -3.76
N ARG A 277 0.12 -7.29 -4.44
CA ARG A 277 -1.02 -8.21 -4.32
C ARG A 277 -0.70 -9.58 -4.89
N MET A 278 0.05 -9.64 -5.98
CA MET A 278 0.49 -10.91 -6.58
C MET A 278 1.44 -11.68 -5.66
N CYS A 279 2.37 -11.00 -4.97
CA CYS A 279 3.26 -11.63 -3.99
C CYS A 279 2.48 -12.37 -2.92
N TYR A 280 1.46 -11.75 -2.32
CA TYR A 280 0.62 -12.45 -1.34
C TYR A 280 -0.21 -13.56 -2.00
N ARG A 281 -0.84 -13.29 -3.15
CA ARG A 281 -1.74 -14.25 -3.81
C ARG A 281 -1.04 -15.54 -4.26
N TYR A 282 0.19 -15.43 -4.77
CA TYR A 282 0.93 -16.53 -5.37
C TYR A 282 2.19 -16.94 -4.60
N GLY A 283 2.52 -16.26 -3.49
CA GLY A 283 3.75 -16.51 -2.73
C GLY A 283 5.02 -16.20 -3.52
N LEU A 284 4.99 -15.15 -4.35
CA LEU A 284 6.12 -14.78 -5.21
C LEU A 284 7.30 -14.27 -4.39
N ASP A 285 8.50 -14.54 -4.86
CA ASP A 285 9.72 -14.00 -4.29
C ASP A 285 9.74 -12.46 -4.43
N PRO A 286 9.93 -11.70 -3.34
CA PRO A 286 10.06 -10.24 -3.40
C PRO A 286 11.24 -9.73 -4.24
N GLU A 287 12.18 -10.58 -4.67
CA GLU A 287 13.21 -10.23 -5.65
C GLU A 287 12.66 -9.66 -6.96
N ILE A 288 11.37 -9.89 -7.28
CA ILE A 288 10.71 -9.23 -8.42
C ILE A 288 10.81 -7.70 -8.34
N PHE A 289 10.94 -7.11 -7.15
CA PHE A 289 11.10 -5.66 -6.96
C PHE A 289 12.56 -5.16 -7.11
N GLY A 290 13.50 -6.05 -7.41
CA GLY A 290 14.93 -5.76 -7.53
C GLY A 290 15.64 -5.71 -6.17
N GLU A 291 16.70 -4.90 -6.06
CA GLU A 291 17.56 -4.90 -4.87
C GLU A 291 16.88 -4.36 -3.60
N ASP A 292 15.85 -3.51 -3.77
CA ASP A 292 15.11 -2.84 -2.69
C ASP A 292 16.03 -2.05 -1.73
N LEU A 293 17.16 -1.50 -2.18
CA LEU A 293 18.06 -0.70 -1.32
C LEU A 293 17.75 0.79 -1.32
N THR A 294 16.66 1.21 -1.95
CA THR A 294 16.25 2.61 -2.05
C THR A 294 14.84 2.77 -1.52
N VAL A 295 14.67 3.62 -0.50
CA VAL A 295 13.35 4.05 -0.03
C VAL A 295 12.93 5.29 -0.81
N LYS A 296 11.75 5.21 -1.42
CA LYS A 296 11.23 6.33 -2.20
C LYS A 296 10.85 7.50 -1.33
N GLY A 297 11.24 8.68 -1.79
CA GLY A 297 10.76 9.92 -1.23
C GLY A 297 9.24 10.01 -1.44
N VAL A 298 8.49 10.15 -0.35
CA VAL A 298 7.06 10.44 -0.39
C VAL A 298 6.78 11.64 0.49
N ASN A 299 5.84 12.48 0.08
CA ASN A 299 5.35 13.59 0.89
C ASN A 299 4.06 13.15 1.61
N HIS A 300 3.96 13.40 2.91
CA HIS A 300 2.70 13.20 3.62
C HIS A 300 1.61 14.11 3.01
N PHE A 301 0.42 13.55 2.82
CA PHE A 301 -0.69 14.29 2.24
C PHE A 301 -1.91 14.31 3.16
N LEU A 302 -2.47 13.15 3.51
CA LEU A 302 -3.68 13.06 4.33
C LEU A 302 -3.50 12.12 5.51
N SER A 303 -4.01 12.54 6.65
CA SER A 303 -4.35 11.65 7.76
C SER A 303 -5.83 11.73 8.10
N SER A 304 -6.31 10.72 8.81
CA SER A 304 -7.70 10.68 9.26
C SER A 304 -7.83 10.02 10.62
N ASN A 305 -8.86 10.42 11.36
CA ASN A 305 -9.30 9.76 12.56
C ASN A 305 -10.82 9.63 12.56
N VAL A 306 -11.34 8.68 13.34
CA VAL A 306 -12.78 8.51 13.48
C VAL A 306 -13.29 9.50 14.51
N VAL A 307 -14.31 10.26 14.14
CA VAL A 307 -15.00 11.21 15.03
C VAL A 307 -16.46 10.81 15.19
N ASN A 308 -17.05 11.17 16.33
CA ASN A 308 -18.47 11.02 16.57
C ASN A 308 -19.13 12.40 16.47
N ILE A 309 -19.96 12.59 15.45
CA ILE A 309 -20.70 13.82 15.21
C ILE A 309 -22.18 13.48 15.37
N ASP A 310 -22.90 14.10 16.30
CA ASP A 310 -24.34 13.88 16.50
C ASP A 310 -24.75 12.39 16.66
N GLY A 311 -23.96 11.60 17.39
CA GLY A 311 -24.23 10.17 17.67
C GLY A 311 -23.83 9.22 16.53
N HIS A 312 -23.07 9.73 15.57
CA HIS A 312 -22.78 9.08 14.32
C HIS A 312 -21.27 9.07 14.04
N ARG A 313 -20.70 7.87 13.88
CA ARG A 313 -19.29 7.70 13.46
C ARG A 313 -19.10 8.26 12.04
N SER A 314 -18.03 9.04 11.86
CA SER A 314 -17.57 9.60 10.60
C SER A 314 -16.03 9.65 10.57
N TRP A 315 -15.46 9.88 9.40
CA TRP A 315 -14.02 10.14 9.24
C TRP A 315 -13.77 11.64 9.16
N ASP A 316 -12.85 12.12 9.99
CA ASP A 316 -12.31 13.47 9.90
C ASP A 316 -10.97 13.44 9.13
N TYR A 317 -10.73 14.46 8.31
CA TYR A 317 -9.62 14.50 7.37
C TYR A 317 -8.69 15.68 7.64
N HIS A 318 -7.43 15.38 7.84
CA HIS A 318 -6.37 16.35 8.08
C HIS A 318 -5.44 16.44 6.87
N TYR A 319 -5.19 17.67 6.42
CA TYR A 319 -4.34 17.97 5.27
C TYR A 319 -2.97 18.46 5.75
N TYR A 320 -1.90 17.89 5.21
CA TYR A 320 -0.53 18.30 5.55
C TYR A 320 -0.02 19.33 4.57
N ASP A 321 0.19 20.58 4.98
CA ASP A 321 0.80 21.56 4.10
C ASP A 321 2.28 21.25 3.87
N VAL A 322 2.67 21.10 2.61
CA VAL A 322 4.06 20.88 2.21
C VAL A 322 4.51 22.06 1.35
N PRO A 323 5.66 22.70 1.65
CA PRO A 323 6.15 23.83 0.89
C PRO A 323 6.27 23.51 -0.61
N LYS A 324 5.83 24.42 -1.48
CA LYS A 324 5.84 24.25 -2.94
C LYS A 324 7.19 23.87 -3.52
N HIS A 325 8.28 24.36 -2.93
CA HIS A 325 9.65 24.04 -3.37
C HIS A 325 10.02 22.56 -3.16
N ARG A 326 9.34 21.84 -2.24
CA ARG A 326 9.50 20.39 -2.06
C ARG A 326 8.65 19.61 -3.07
N LEU A 327 7.43 20.07 -3.33
CA LEU A 327 6.48 19.44 -4.27
C LEU A 327 6.82 19.62 -5.75
N SER A 328 7.78 20.50 -6.06
CA SER A 328 8.23 20.80 -7.43
C SER A 328 9.50 20.06 -7.83
N LYS A 329 10.08 19.29 -6.90
CA LYS A 329 11.25 18.46 -7.15
C LYS A 329 10.83 17.00 -7.17
N VAL A 330 11.55 16.18 -7.93
CA VAL A 330 11.43 14.73 -7.79
C VAL A 330 11.63 14.40 -6.32
N SER A 331 10.70 13.66 -5.74
CA SER A 331 10.79 13.29 -4.34
C SER A 331 12.11 12.60 -4.10
N ALA A 332 12.94 13.16 -3.21
CA ALA A 332 14.28 12.67 -3.00
C ALA A 332 14.21 11.26 -2.40
N ASP A 333 14.70 10.31 -3.17
CA ASP A 333 14.96 8.97 -2.67
C ASP A 333 16.04 9.02 -1.60
N ARG A 334 15.94 8.10 -0.65
CA ARG A 334 16.98 7.87 0.34
C ARG A 334 17.43 6.43 0.25
N ASP A 335 18.69 6.19 0.58
CA ASP A 335 19.17 4.84 0.77
C ASP A 335 18.37 4.21 1.92
N TRP A 336 17.96 2.97 1.71
CA TRP A 336 17.39 2.19 2.79
C TRP A 336 18.48 1.87 3.80
N GLU A 337 18.15 1.98 5.08
CA GLU A 337 19.04 1.57 6.17
C GLU A 337 18.24 0.73 7.18
N PRO A 338 18.85 -0.34 7.73
CA PRO A 338 18.28 -1.11 8.82
C PRO A 338 18.19 -0.28 10.10
N VAL A 339 17.39 -0.75 11.05
CA VAL A 339 17.24 -0.09 12.35
C VAL A 339 18.52 -0.26 13.15
N LYS A 340 19.14 0.84 13.55
CA LYS A 340 20.25 0.81 14.51
C LYS A 340 19.70 0.56 15.92
N LEU A 341 20.09 -0.54 16.55
CA LEU A 341 19.62 -0.91 17.88
C LEU A 341 20.53 -0.31 18.96
N ASN A 342 19.94 0.11 20.07
CA ASN A 342 20.68 0.28 21.32
C ASN A 342 20.90 -1.08 22.02
N ARG A 343 21.61 -1.07 23.14
CA ARG A 343 22.03 -2.29 23.83
C ARG A 343 20.83 -3.08 24.38
N GLU A 344 19.88 -2.38 24.99
CA GLU A 344 18.66 -2.96 25.56
C GLU A 344 17.77 -3.56 24.47
N GLN A 345 17.59 -2.85 23.36
CA GLN A 345 16.84 -3.32 22.20
C GLN A 345 17.48 -4.55 21.57
N PHE A 346 18.81 -4.59 21.46
CA PHE A 346 19.54 -5.75 20.92
C PHE A 346 19.24 -7.03 21.68
N TYR A 347 19.35 -7.03 23.01
CA TYR A 347 19.08 -8.22 23.81
C TYR A 347 17.61 -8.66 23.74
N ILE A 348 16.67 -7.71 23.75
CA ILE A 348 15.24 -8.06 23.63
C ILE A 348 14.92 -8.62 22.25
N ILE A 349 15.46 -8.04 21.18
CA ILE A 349 15.29 -8.58 19.82
C ILE A 349 15.92 -9.97 19.72
N GLY A 350 17.12 -10.17 20.25
CA GLY A 350 17.77 -11.49 20.31
C GLY A 350 16.91 -12.53 21.03
N TYR A 351 16.37 -12.18 22.20
CA TYR A 351 15.44 -13.04 22.93
C TYR A 351 14.21 -13.40 22.08
N LEU A 352 13.62 -12.42 21.40
CA LEU A 352 12.45 -12.65 20.54
C LEU A 352 12.76 -13.49 19.31
N CYS A 353 13.98 -13.40 18.75
CA CYS A 353 14.42 -14.27 17.65
C CYS A 353 14.49 -15.74 18.07
N GLU A 354 14.86 -16.02 19.31
CA GLU A 354 14.99 -17.39 19.83
C GLU A 354 13.67 -17.95 20.39
N ASN A 355 12.89 -17.10 21.07
CA ASN A 355 11.73 -17.53 21.86
C ASN A 355 10.38 -17.12 21.26
N GLY A 356 10.37 -16.27 20.23
CA GLY A 356 9.19 -15.81 19.50
C GLY A 356 8.36 -14.72 20.20
N GLU A 357 8.17 -14.81 21.52
CA GLU A 357 7.41 -13.82 22.29
C GLU A 357 7.97 -13.59 23.71
N LEU A 358 7.76 -12.39 24.23
CA LEU A 358 8.17 -12.00 25.59
C LEU A 358 7.00 -11.29 26.31
N PRO A 359 6.52 -11.80 27.46
CA PRO A 359 5.56 -11.05 28.28
C PRO A 359 6.11 -9.68 28.67
N ILE A 360 5.27 -8.65 28.56
CA ILE A 360 5.66 -7.25 28.81
C ILE A 360 6.24 -7.08 30.22
N ASN A 361 5.60 -7.68 31.22
CA ASN A 361 6.04 -7.65 32.61
C ASN A 361 7.31 -8.48 32.91
N LYS A 362 7.93 -9.08 31.89
CA LYS A 362 9.19 -9.83 31.98
C LYS A 362 10.33 -9.15 31.24
N ILE A 363 10.11 -7.97 30.64
CA ILE A 363 11.17 -7.21 29.94
C ILE A 363 12.35 -6.93 30.86
N ASN A 364 12.11 -6.33 32.03
CA ASN A 364 13.20 -6.06 32.98
C ASN A 364 13.82 -7.33 33.55
N THR A 365 13.07 -8.43 33.69
CA THR A 365 13.65 -9.73 34.09
C THR A 365 14.61 -10.26 33.03
N CYS A 366 14.27 -10.14 31.73
CA CYS A 366 15.13 -10.55 30.64
C CYS A 366 16.42 -9.69 30.55
N LEU A 367 16.33 -8.41 30.88
CA LEU A 367 17.47 -7.48 30.85
C LEU A 367 18.39 -7.57 32.08
N GLN A 368 17.90 -8.14 33.19
CA GLN A 368 18.67 -8.28 34.43
C GLN A 368 19.93 -9.14 34.26
N ASP A 369 19.87 -10.19 33.42
CA ASP A 369 21.02 -11.05 33.12
C ASP A 369 22.19 -10.28 32.50
N PHE A 370 21.91 -9.10 31.92
CA PHE A 370 22.88 -8.20 31.31
C PHE A 370 23.16 -6.94 32.14
N SER A 371 22.68 -6.88 33.38
CA SER A 371 22.75 -5.69 34.25
C SER A 371 22.11 -4.44 33.64
N LEU A 372 21.01 -4.62 32.89
CA LEU A 372 20.25 -3.55 32.23
C LEU A 372 18.85 -3.43 32.83
N SER A 373 18.25 -2.24 32.72
CA SER A 373 16.87 -1.98 33.09
C SER A 373 16.32 -0.78 32.33
N VAL A 374 15.00 -0.78 32.09
CA VAL A 374 14.30 0.24 31.31
C VAL A 374 12.98 0.62 31.97
N GLU A 375 12.50 1.83 31.67
CA GLU A 375 11.09 2.16 31.88
C GLU A 375 10.27 1.45 30.80
N GLU A 376 9.45 0.48 31.21
CA GLU A 376 8.81 -0.46 30.28
C GLU A 376 7.91 0.24 29.26
N SER A 377 7.18 1.28 29.67
CA SER A 377 6.22 1.95 28.79
C SER A 377 6.93 2.71 27.67
N SER A 378 7.95 3.50 27.99
CA SER A 378 8.74 4.22 26.98
C SER A 378 9.50 3.25 26.09
N PHE A 379 10.08 2.21 26.67
CA PHE A 379 10.87 1.23 25.94
C PHE A 379 10.03 0.42 24.95
N ILE A 380 8.81 0.01 25.32
CA ILE A 380 7.88 -0.65 24.39
C ILE A 380 7.50 0.28 23.24
N ARG A 381 7.24 1.57 23.51
CA ARG A 381 6.95 2.54 22.45
C ARG A 381 8.14 2.70 21.49
N GLU A 382 9.36 2.74 22.02
CA GLU A 382 10.57 2.82 21.20
C GLU A 382 10.75 1.55 20.36
N LEU A 383 10.55 0.37 20.94
CA LEU A 383 10.63 -0.91 20.23
C LEU A 383 9.57 -1.01 19.12
N THR A 384 8.31 -0.68 19.38
CA THR A 384 7.27 -0.74 18.35
C THR A 384 7.46 0.31 17.28
N ALA A 385 8.03 1.48 17.62
CA ALA A 385 8.40 2.50 16.64
C ALA A 385 9.49 2.06 15.65
N THR A 386 10.28 1.03 15.99
CA THR A 386 11.23 0.43 15.02
C THR A 386 10.53 -0.30 13.88
N GLY A 387 9.27 -0.71 14.06
CA GLY A 387 8.55 -1.60 13.15
C GLY A 387 8.98 -3.07 13.23
N LEU A 388 10.01 -3.41 14.01
CA LEU A 388 10.49 -4.79 14.18
C LEU A 388 9.63 -5.60 15.15
N VAL A 389 8.89 -4.93 16.03
CA VAL A 389 8.13 -5.53 17.13
C VAL A 389 6.69 -5.02 17.12
N TYR A 390 5.75 -5.88 17.49
CA TYR A 390 4.35 -5.52 17.72
C TYR A 390 3.86 -6.04 19.08
N ILE A 391 2.76 -5.44 19.56
CA ILE A 391 2.11 -5.87 20.81
C ILE A 391 1.11 -7.00 20.51
N LYS A 392 1.31 -8.13 21.19
CA LYS A 392 0.45 -9.33 21.13
C LYS A 392 -0.42 -9.40 22.39
N ASP A 393 -1.74 -9.47 22.19
CA ASP A 393 -2.74 -9.64 23.24
C ASP A 393 -2.66 -8.65 24.41
N PHE A 394 -2.12 -7.45 24.19
CA PHE A 394 -1.84 -6.43 25.22
C PHE A 394 -0.96 -6.92 26.39
N LYS A 395 -0.28 -8.07 26.24
CA LYS A 395 0.40 -8.77 27.33
C LYS A 395 1.83 -9.16 26.98
N ALA A 396 2.13 -9.32 25.71
CA ALA A 396 3.43 -9.72 25.22
C ALA A 396 3.85 -8.86 24.02
N ILE A 397 5.14 -8.89 23.73
CA ILE A 397 5.71 -8.38 22.49
C ILE A 397 6.21 -9.56 21.65
N ALA A 398 6.15 -9.41 20.33
CA ALA A 398 6.59 -10.41 19.35
C ALA A 398 7.16 -9.73 18.10
N LEU A 399 7.90 -10.47 17.28
CA LEU A 399 8.52 -9.94 16.06
C LEU A 399 7.49 -9.70 14.96
N SER A 400 7.53 -8.51 14.36
CA SER A 400 6.74 -8.17 13.18
C SER A 400 7.27 -8.78 11.89
N THR A 401 8.54 -9.15 11.90
CA THR A 401 9.33 -9.61 10.75
C THR A 401 9.21 -11.13 10.56
N LEU A 402 9.39 -11.60 9.32
CA LEU A 402 9.46 -13.04 9.02
C LEU A 402 10.85 -13.63 9.34
N ARG A 403 11.93 -12.90 9.02
CA ARG A 403 13.31 -13.34 9.30
C ARG A 403 14.11 -12.18 9.89
N CYS A 404 13.84 -11.84 11.16
CA CYS A 404 14.62 -10.83 11.89
C CYS A 404 16.08 -11.25 11.98
N GLN A 405 16.99 -10.35 11.60
CA GLN A 405 18.42 -10.56 11.75
C GLN A 405 19.07 -9.29 12.27
N ALA A 406 19.98 -9.43 13.23
CA ALA A 406 20.81 -8.35 13.73
C ALA A 406 22.27 -8.63 13.36
N ILE A 407 22.99 -7.59 12.96
CA ILE A 407 24.38 -7.69 12.51
C ILE A 407 25.20 -6.59 13.16
N LYS A 408 26.32 -6.98 13.77
CA LYS A 408 27.28 -6.08 14.40
C LYS A 408 28.27 -5.59 13.36
N THR A 409 28.49 -4.29 13.34
CA THR A 409 29.46 -3.59 12.47
C THR A 409 30.31 -2.65 13.30
N GLN A 410 31.31 -2.01 12.69
CA GLN A 410 32.07 -0.94 13.33
C GLN A 410 31.22 0.27 13.76
N ASP A 411 30.09 0.51 13.10
CA ASP A 411 29.21 1.65 13.37
C ASP A 411 28.08 1.32 14.38
N GLY A 412 28.00 0.07 14.82
CA GLY A 412 27.02 -0.41 15.80
C GLY A 412 26.27 -1.66 15.35
N VAL A 413 25.18 -1.97 16.06
CA VAL A 413 24.31 -3.12 15.74
C VAL A 413 23.11 -2.65 14.93
N PHE A 414 22.91 -3.31 13.79
CA PHE A 414 21.83 -3.02 12.87
C PHE A 414 20.90 -4.22 12.73
N CYS A 415 19.59 -3.98 12.65
CA CYS A 415 18.59 -5.03 12.60
C CYS A 415 17.48 -4.72 11.59
N ALA A 416 17.05 -5.75 10.86
CA ALA A 416 15.95 -5.69 9.91
C ALA A 416 15.36 -7.08 9.64
N ASP A 417 14.19 -7.10 8.99
CA ASP A 417 13.72 -8.31 8.32
C ASP A 417 14.62 -8.60 7.11
N ASN A 418 15.21 -9.80 7.08
CA ASN A 418 16.03 -10.27 5.98
C ASN A 418 15.37 -11.39 5.17
N ASN A 419 14.04 -11.50 5.21
CA ASN A 419 13.31 -12.50 4.43
C ASN A 419 13.58 -12.39 2.92
N THR A 420 13.88 -11.19 2.43
CA THR A 420 14.13 -10.91 1.00
C THR A 420 15.62 -10.77 0.67
N GLY A 421 16.51 -10.98 1.64
CA GLY A 421 17.95 -10.70 1.49
C GLY A 421 18.33 -9.21 1.50
N ARG A 422 17.40 -8.28 1.77
CA ARG A 422 17.63 -6.83 1.76
C ARG A 422 18.75 -6.40 2.72
N LEU A 423 18.76 -6.92 3.95
CA LEU A 423 19.82 -6.64 4.92
C LEU A 423 21.17 -7.19 4.44
N SER A 424 21.20 -8.40 3.87
CA SER A 424 22.42 -8.99 3.31
C SER A 424 23.01 -8.12 2.18
N ARG A 425 22.15 -7.63 1.28
CA ARG A 425 22.58 -6.73 0.19
C ARG A 425 23.09 -5.39 0.73
N TRP A 426 22.41 -4.82 1.74
CA TRP A 426 22.86 -3.57 2.38
C TRP A 426 24.26 -3.71 3.00
N ILE A 427 24.52 -4.82 3.70
CA ILE A 427 25.84 -5.09 4.29
C ILE A 427 26.90 -5.23 3.23
N LYS A 428 26.64 -6.03 2.19
CA LYS A 428 27.59 -6.21 1.08
C LYS A 428 27.97 -4.87 0.43
N ASN A 429 27.03 -3.92 0.36
CA ASN A 429 27.27 -2.61 -0.22
C ASN A 429 27.98 -1.62 0.73
N LYS A 430 27.62 -1.58 2.02
CA LYS A 430 28.17 -0.61 2.99
C LYS A 430 29.41 -1.12 3.73
N TYR A 431 29.53 -2.42 3.96
CA TYR A 431 30.59 -3.07 4.73
C TYR A 431 31.09 -4.33 3.99
N PRO A 432 31.75 -4.17 2.83
CA PRO A 432 32.16 -5.30 1.98
C PRO A 432 33.10 -6.29 2.68
N ASP A 433 33.84 -5.83 3.69
CA ASP A 433 34.80 -6.64 4.47
C ASP A 433 34.17 -7.28 5.73
N THR A 434 32.89 -7.03 6.01
CA THR A 434 32.19 -7.63 7.16
C THR A 434 31.55 -8.95 6.74
N GLU A 435 32.07 -10.06 7.25
CA GLU A 435 31.36 -11.34 7.15
C GLU A 435 30.08 -11.27 7.98
N PRO A 436 28.92 -11.72 7.45
CA PRO A 436 27.68 -11.76 8.21
C PRO A 436 27.79 -12.81 9.33
N HIS A 437 28.21 -12.38 10.52
CA HIS A 437 28.17 -13.22 11.72
C HIS A 437 26.74 -13.27 12.27
N VAL A 438 26.21 -14.48 12.42
CA VAL A 438 24.85 -14.75 12.96
C VAL A 438 24.89 -15.08 14.46
N ASN A 439 25.99 -14.77 15.17
CA ASN A 439 26.09 -15.09 16.59
C ASN A 439 25.52 -13.98 17.47
N TRP A 440 24.30 -14.22 17.94
CA TRP A 440 23.48 -13.31 18.73
C TRP A 440 24.04 -12.98 20.13
N LEU A 441 24.96 -13.79 20.68
CA LEU A 441 25.24 -13.78 22.12
C LEU A 441 26.72 -13.81 22.54
N ALA A 442 27.67 -13.82 21.59
CA ALA A 442 29.08 -14.06 21.96
C ALA A 442 29.90 -12.80 22.29
N ASP A 443 29.51 -11.61 21.82
CA ASP A 443 30.44 -10.46 21.78
C ASP A 443 29.85 -9.10 22.23
N PHE A 444 29.12 -9.03 23.34
CA PHE A 444 28.71 -7.74 23.94
C PHE A 444 28.80 -7.66 25.46
#